data_AF-A0A923J352-F1
#
_entry.id   AF-A0A923J352-F1
#
_cell.length_a   1.000
_cell.length_b   1.000
_cell.length_c   1.000
_cell.angle_alpha   90.00
_cell.angle_beta   90.00
_cell.angle_gamma   90.00
#
_symmetry.space_group_name_H-M   'P 1'
#
loop_
_entity.id
_entity.type
_entity.pdbx_description
1 polymer ?
#
loop_
_entity_poly.entity_id
_entity_poly.type
_entity_poly.pdbx_seq_one_letter_code
_entity_poly.pdbx_strand_id
1 'polypeptide(L)'
;MKDLFKKMIEDNFHRDIFNSLQEEIMDKYDQYDLTLRANVVQEVLEASLDSIDVLRIFDINQDEKKVNFNVLISCDIEISDYAYNENISELVCQWFKLKCSAILENAVLKDFTVKKIEAYNK
;
A
#
# COMPACT_ATOMS: atom_id res chain seq x y z
N MET A 1 -15.31 2.34 16.96
CA MET A 1 -15.87 2.01 15.62
C MET A 1 -14.78 1.98 14.55
N LYS A 2 -13.96 3.03 14.40
CA LYS A 2 -12.84 3.04 13.44
C LYS A 2 -11.79 1.96 13.71
N ASP A 3 -11.47 1.70 14.98
CA ASP A 3 -10.46 0.67 15.33
C ASP A 3 -10.95 -0.75 15.07
N LEU A 4 -12.24 -1.03 15.31
CA LEU A 4 -12.83 -2.33 14.97
C LEU A 4 -12.86 -2.54 13.44
N PHE A 5 -13.23 -1.51 12.68
CA PHE A 5 -13.23 -1.58 11.22
C PHE A 5 -11.80 -1.75 10.68
N LYS A 6 -10.83 -1.02 11.24
CA LYS A 6 -9.40 -1.20 10.93
C LYS A 6 -8.97 -2.65 11.16
N LYS A 7 -9.26 -3.19 12.35
CA LYS A 7 -8.94 -4.58 12.67
C LYS A 7 -9.62 -5.58 11.71
N MET A 8 -10.86 -5.34 11.32
CA MET A 8 -11.52 -6.17 10.30
C MET A 8 -10.80 -6.14 8.95
N ILE A 9 -10.30 -4.97 8.52
CA ILE A 9 -9.52 -4.87 7.29
C ILE A 9 -8.17 -5.59 7.41
N GLU A 10 -7.46 -5.40 8.53
CA GLU A 10 -6.19 -6.07 8.81
C GLU A 10 -6.36 -7.60 8.86
N ASP A 11 -7.36 -8.10 9.59
CA ASP A 11 -7.57 -9.54 9.78
C ASP A 11 -8.04 -10.25 8.49
N ASN A 12 -8.79 -9.57 7.62
CA ASN A 12 -9.45 -10.21 6.47
C ASN A 12 -8.84 -9.86 5.10
N PHE A 13 -8.19 -8.70 4.95
CA PHE A 13 -7.76 -8.19 3.63
C PHE A 13 -6.31 -7.72 3.59
N HIS A 14 -5.51 -7.99 4.63
CA HIS A 14 -4.08 -7.64 4.61
C HIS A 14 -3.36 -8.24 3.39
N ARG A 15 -3.67 -9.49 3.02
CA ARG A 15 -3.06 -10.13 1.85
C ARG A 15 -3.47 -9.46 0.54
N ASP A 16 -4.76 -9.14 0.38
CA ASP A 16 -5.26 -8.48 -0.84
C ASP A 16 -4.64 -7.10 -1.02
N ILE A 17 -4.49 -6.37 0.08
CA ILE A 17 -3.80 -5.07 0.13
C ILE A 17 -2.33 -5.23 -0.24
N PHE A 18 -1.63 -6.19 0.38
CA PHE A 18 -0.22 -6.45 0.12
C PHE A 18 0.01 -6.78 -1.35
N ASN A 19 -0.77 -7.71 -1.92
CA ASN A 19 -0.64 -8.09 -3.32
C ASN A 19 -0.90 -6.91 -4.27
N SER A 20 -1.95 -6.12 -4.00
CA SER A 20 -2.26 -4.94 -4.82
C SER A 20 -1.14 -3.89 -4.79
N LEU A 21 -0.50 -3.70 -3.64
CA LEU A 21 0.63 -2.79 -3.49
C LEU A 21 1.91 -3.34 -4.11
N GLN A 22 2.19 -4.64 -3.95
CA GLN A 22 3.33 -5.32 -4.57
C GLN A 22 3.28 -5.15 -6.09
N GLU A 23 2.14 -5.46 -6.72
CA GLU A 23 1.95 -5.31 -8.16
C GLU A 23 2.13 -3.85 -8.60
N GLU A 24 1.51 -2.89 -7.89
CA GLU A 24 1.64 -1.47 -8.20
C GLU A 24 3.09 -0.96 -8.07
N ILE A 25 3.83 -1.40 -7.04
CA ILE A 25 5.21 -1.00 -6.80
C ILE A 25 6.14 -1.61 -7.85
N MET A 26 6.02 -2.91 -8.13
CA MET A 26 6.86 -3.56 -9.14
C MET A 26 6.67 -2.95 -10.54
N ASP A 27 5.43 -2.61 -10.90
CA ASP A 27 5.11 -2.15 -12.26
C ASP A 27 5.31 -0.64 -12.47
N LYS A 28 5.34 0.15 -11.38
CA LYS A 28 5.31 1.62 -11.46
C LYS A 28 6.23 2.33 -10.46
N TYR A 29 7.25 1.66 -9.95
CA TYR A 29 8.22 2.27 -9.03
C TYR A 29 8.81 3.57 -9.58
N ASP A 30 8.97 3.66 -10.91
CA ASP A 30 9.51 4.81 -11.64
C ASP A 30 8.60 6.05 -11.60
N GLN A 31 7.33 5.88 -11.22
CA GLN A 31 6.37 6.97 -11.01
C GLN A 31 6.42 7.54 -9.59
N TYR A 32 7.18 6.91 -8.69
CA TYR A 32 7.32 7.30 -7.29
C TYR A 32 8.74 7.81 -7.01
N ASP A 33 8.86 8.89 -6.25
CA ASP A 33 10.16 9.41 -5.81
C ASP A 33 10.68 8.61 -4.60
N LEU A 34 11.04 7.34 -4.85
CA LEU A 34 11.54 6.42 -3.83
C LEU A 34 12.97 6.78 -3.40
N THR A 35 13.73 7.45 -4.28
CA THR A 35 15.10 7.90 -4.01
C THR A 35 15.18 9.04 -3.01
N LEU A 36 14.09 9.81 -2.80
CA LEU A 36 14.06 10.92 -1.83
C LEU A 36 14.47 10.50 -0.40
N ARG A 37 14.26 9.23 -0.05
CA ARG A 37 14.56 8.66 1.27
C ARG A 37 15.67 7.61 1.23
N ALA A 38 16.26 7.39 0.05
CA ALA A 38 17.37 6.49 -0.15
C ALA A 38 18.68 7.13 0.30
N ASN A 39 19.62 6.30 0.77
CA ASN A 39 20.95 6.74 1.20
C ASN A 39 22.04 6.32 0.22
N VAL A 40 21.88 5.15 -0.42
CA VAL A 40 22.88 4.51 -1.27
C VAL A 40 22.37 4.32 -2.70
N VAL A 41 21.12 3.93 -2.87
CA VAL A 41 20.47 3.78 -4.19
C VAL A 41 20.26 5.16 -4.81
N GLN A 42 20.85 5.40 -5.97
CA GLN A 42 20.73 6.66 -6.70
C GLN A 42 19.77 6.54 -7.88
N GLU A 43 19.69 5.36 -8.49
CA GLU A 43 18.74 5.02 -9.56
C GLU A 43 18.00 3.73 -9.18
N VAL A 44 16.67 3.77 -9.15
CA VAL A 44 15.86 2.57 -8.84
C VAL A 44 15.69 1.77 -10.12
N LEU A 45 16.26 0.57 -10.16
CA LEU A 45 16.13 -0.37 -11.28
C LEU A 45 15.06 -1.44 -11.02
N GLU A 46 14.88 -1.82 -9.76
CA GLU A 46 13.82 -2.72 -9.31
C GLU A 46 13.29 -2.26 -7.95
N ALA A 47 12.03 -2.60 -7.68
CA ALA A 47 11.41 -2.37 -6.39
C ALA A 47 10.48 -3.53 -6.01
N SER A 48 10.46 -3.89 -4.74
CA SER A 48 9.56 -4.91 -4.19
C SER A 48 9.08 -4.52 -2.79
N LEU A 49 7.86 -4.92 -2.45
CA LEU A 49 7.26 -4.65 -1.15
C LEU A 49 7.76 -5.68 -0.13
N ASP A 50 8.38 -5.21 0.95
CA ASP A 50 8.81 -6.05 2.07
C ASP A 50 7.66 -6.22 3.08
N SER A 51 7.07 -5.10 3.51
CA SER A 51 6.02 -5.11 4.52
C SER A 51 5.03 -3.95 4.35
N ILE A 52 3.84 -4.11 4.96
CA ILE A 52 2.82 -3.06 5.04
C ILE A 52 2.31 -2.89 6.46
N ASP A 53 1.98 -1.64 6.80
CA ASP A 53 1.26 -1.29 8.02
C ASP A 53 0.06 -0.41 7.70
N VAL A 54 -1.12 -0.82 8.15
CA VAL A 54 -2.33 0.01 8.03
C VAL A 54 -2.27 1.12 9.06
N LEU A 55 -1.93 2.34 8.63
CA LEU A 55 -1.84 3.49 9.53
C LEU A 55 -3.23 3.96 9.95
N ARG A 56 -4.14 4.11 8.98
CA ARG A 56 -5.47 4.71 9.24
C ARG A 56 -6.50 4.34 8.19
N ILE A 57 -7.76 4.21 8.64
CA ILE A 57 -8.94 4.19 7.77
C ILE A 57 -9.76 5.47 7.95
N PHE A 58 -10.22 6.04 6.84
CA PHE A 58 -10.95 7.31 6.82
C PHE A 58 -11.89 7.42 5.63
N ASP A 59 -12.71 8.48 5.60
CA ASP A 59 -13.72 8.75 4.57
C ASP A 59 -14.63 7.55 4.27
N ILE A 60 -15.07 6.86 5.33
CA ILE A 60 -15.96 5.70 5.21
C ILE A 60 -17.36 6.19 4.84
N ASN A 61 -17.87 5.73 3.70
CA ASN A 61 -19.21 5.99 3.22
C ASN A 61 -19.88 4.67 2.83
N GLN A 62 -21.11 4.46 3.29
CA GLN A 62 -21.89 3.27 3.00
C GLN A 62 -23.14 3.64 2.20
N ASP A 63 -23.34 2.93 1.10
CA ASP A 63 -24.54 3.00 0.27
C ASP A 63 -25.12 1.59 0.15
N GLU A 64 -26.30 1.37 0.74
CA GLU A 64 -26.87 0.05 0.99
C GLU A 64 -25.87 -0.93 1.63
N LYS A 65 -25.42 -1.94 0.87
CA LYS A 65 -24.41 -2.91 1.29
C LYS A 65 -22.99 -2.51 0.89
N LYS A 66 -22.81 -1.55 -0.01
CA LYS A 66 -21.48 -1.18 -0.52
C LYS A 66 -20.83 -0.16 0.40
N VAL A 67 -19.65 -0.49 0.91
CA VAL A 67 -18.83 0.39 1.73
C VAL A 67 -17.64 0.86 0.89
N ASN A 68 -17.46 2.17 0.80
CA ASN A 68 -16.29 2.81 0.19
C ASN A 68 -15.50 3.50 1.30
N PHE A 69 -14.18 3.41 1.26
CA PHE A 69 -13.31 3.98 2.29
C PHE A 69 -11.91 4.21 1.75
N ASN A 70 -11.16 5.05 2.44
CA ASN A 70 -9.74 5.26 2.17
C ASN A 70 -8.90 4.58 3.25
N VAL A 71 -7.77 4.01 2.83
CA VAL A 71 -6.76 3.42 3.72
C VAL A 71 -5.45 4.16 3.49
N LEU A 72 -4.82 4.64 4.56
CA LEU A 72 -3.45 5.13 4.54
C LEU A 72 -2.54 4.00 5.03
N ILE A 73 -1.55 3.64 4.23
CA ILE A 73 -0.67 2.50 4.45
C ILE A 73 0.77 2.98 4.43
N SER A 74 1.58 2.51 5.39
CA SER A 74 3.04 2.60 5.35
C SER A 74 3.56 1.36 4.65
N CYS A 75 4.45 1.52 3.69
CA CYS A 75 5.11 0.42 3.00
C CYS A 75 6.61 0.54 3.22
N ASP A 76 7.23 -0.57 3.59
CA ASP A 76 8.68 -0.72 3.48
C ASP A 76 8.96 -1.41 2.15
N ILE A 77 9.74 -0.73 1.31
CA ILE A 77 10.01 -1.12 -0.07
C ILE A 77 11.50 -1.37 -0.19
N GLU A 78 11.87 -2.56 -0.61
CA GLU A 78 13.23 -2.83 -1.05
C GLU A 78 13.41 -2.26 -2.46
N ILE A 79 14.33 -1.31 -2.60
CA ILE A 79 14.75 -0.76 -3.90
C ILE A 79 16.16 -1.23 -4.19
N SER A 80 16.47 -1.48 -5.46
CA SER A 80 17.80 -1.89 -5.89
C SER A 80 18.32 -1.07 -7.06
N ASP A 81 19.66 -1.00 -7.12
CA ASP A 81 20.46 -0.31 -8.13
C ASP A 81 21.65 -1.21 -8.48
N TYR A 82 22.25 -0.97 -9.65
CA TYR A 82 23.50 -1.59 -10.08
C TYR A 82 24.59 -0.53 -10.24
N ALA A 83 25.43 -0.39 -9.21
CA ALA A 83 26.49 0.60 -9.14
C ALA A 83 27.84 -0.06 -8.80
N TYR A 84 28.94 0.46 -9.35
CA TYR A 84 30.30 -0.03 -9.09
C TYR A 84 30.52 -1.55 -9.30
N ASN A 85 29.81 -2.14 -10.27
CA ASN A 85 29.78 -3.59 -10.55
C ASN A 85 29.17 -4.45 -9.44
N GLU A 86 28.41 -3.86 -8.52
CA GLU A 86 27.72 -4.54 -7.43
C GLU A 86 26.21 -4.24 -7.47
N ASN A 87 25.39 -5.21 -7.05
CA ASN A 87 23.99 -4.95 -6.74
C ASN A 87 23.94 -4.32 -5.35
N ILE A 88 23.36 -3.13 -5.25
CA ILE A 88 23.07 -2.49 -3.97
C ILE A 88 21.56 -2.47 -3.79
N SER A 89 21.10 -2.73 -2.57
CA SER A 89 19.69 -2.56 -2.21
C SER A 89 19.57 -1.88 -0.84
N GLU A 90 18.45 -1.22 -0.63
CA GLU A 90 18.06 -0.68 0.67
C GLU A 90 16.55 -0.66 0.85
N LEU A 91 16.11 -0.59 2.10
CA LEU A 91 14.70 -0.43 2.46
C LEU A 91 14.37 1.06 2.59
N VAL A 92 13.37 1.51 1.85
CA VAL A 92 12.81 2.87 1.95
C VAL A 92 11.35 2.81 2.36
N CYS A 93 10.94 3.79 3.17
CA CYS A 93 9.55 3.91 3.59
C CYS A 93 8.79 4.84 2.63
N GLN A 94 7.70 4.36 2.04
CA GLN A 94 6.78 5.18 1.25
C GLN A 94 5.34 4.92 1.70
N TRP A 95 4.59 6.00 1.91
CA TRP A 95 3.18 5.88 2.27
C TRP A 95 2.30 5.93 1.04
N PHE A 96 1.21 5.16 1.05
CA PHE A 96 0.20 5.15 -0.01
C PHE A 96 -1.19 5.38 0.55
N LYS A 97 -1.98 6.14 -0.20
CA LYS A 97 -3.42 6.24 0.00
C LYS A 97 -4.11 5.31 -0.99
N LEU A 98 -4.84 4.34 -0.45
CA LEU A 98 -5.68 3.43 -1.21
C LEU A 98 -7.14 3.91 -1.16
N LYS A 99 -7.81 3.92 -2.31
CA LYS A 99 -9.27 4.01 -2.39
C LYS A 99 -9.84 2.61 -2.52
N CYS A 100 -10.61 2.17 -1.54
CA CYS A 100 -11.12 0.80 -1.47
C CYS A 100 -12.65 0.74 -1.53
N SER A 101 -13.17 -0.43 -1.86
CA SER A 101 -14.54 -0.80 -1.53
C SER A 101 -14.67 -2.25 -1.09
N ALA A 102 -15.76 -2.55 -0.38
CA ALA A 102 -16.18 -3.89 -0.02
C ALA A 102 -17.72 -3.94 0.07
N ILE A 103 -18.28 -5.14 0.12
CA ILE A 103 -19.69 -5.41 0.41
C ILE A 103 -19.83 -5.83 1.87
N LEU A 104 -20.66 -5.12 2.64
CA LEU A 104 -21.02 -5.45 4.01
C LEU A 104 -22.31 -6.27 4.02
N GLU A 105 -22.20 -7.55 4.36
CA GLU A 105 -23.32 -8.48 4.46
C GLU A 105 -23.18 -9.37 5.69
N ASN A 106 -24.25 -9.50 6.48
CA ASN A 106 -24.25 -10.30 7.71
C ASN A 106 -23.10 -9.94 8.68
N ALA A 107 -22.80 -8.65 8.81
CA ALA A 107 -21.70 -8.10 9.61
C ALA A 107 -20.28 -8.54 9.17
N VAL A 108 -20.14 -9.05 7.94
CA VAL A 108 -18.86 -9.44 7.34
C VAL A 108 -18.61 -8.61 6.08
N LEU A 109 -17.36 -8.18 5.90
CA LEU A 109 -16.92 -7.55 4.66
C LEU A 109 -16.53 -8.63 3.65
N LYS A 110 -16.93 -8.45 2.40
CA LYS A 110 -16.62 -9.33 1.26
C LYS A 110 -16.28 -8.49 0.03
N ASP A 111 -15.79 -9.15 -1.02
CA ASP A 111 -15.53 -8.53 -2.32
C ASP A 111 -14.69 -7.25 -2.20
N PHE A 112 -13.61 -7.33 -1.42
CA PHE A 112 -12.69 -6.21 -1.24
C PHE A 112 -12.01 -5.88 -2.57
N THR A 113 -11.90 -4.59 -2.87
CA THR A 113 -11.30 -4.10 -4.10
C THR A 113 -10.51 -2.84 -3.81
N VAL A 114 -9.25 -2.81 -4.23
CA VAL A 114 -8.45 -1.59 -4.33
C VAL A 114 -8.72 -0.95 -5.69
N LYS A 115 -9.32 0.25 -5.69
CA LYS A 115 -9.72 0.96 -6.91
C LYS A 115 -8.64 1.92 -7.41
N LYS A 116 -7.84 2.46 -6.50
CA LYS A 116 -6.81 3.44 -6.81
C LYS A 116 -5.74 3.39 -5.73
N ILE A 117 -4.49 3.48 -6.15
CA ILE A 117 -3.32 3.67 -5.29
C ILE A 117 -2.72 5.03 -5.68
N GLU A 118 -2.36 5.82 -4.68
CA GLU A 118 -1.74 7.13 -4.85
C GLU A 118 -0.63 7.29 -3.81
N ALA A 119 0.58 7.65 -4.24
CA ALA A 119 1.65 8.00 -3.30
C ALA A 119 1.20 9.15 -2.39
N TYR A 120 1.49 9.01 -1.10
CA TYR A 120 1.16 9.99 -0.07
C TYR A 120 2.44 10.66 0.43
N ASN A 121 2.77 11.79 -0.19
CA ASN A 121 3.92 12.62 0.19
C ASN A 121 3.38 13.80 0.98
N LYS A 122 3.53 13.77 2.30
CA LYS A 122 3.08 14.83 3.20
C LYS A 122 4.26 15.43 3.94
#